data_AF-A0A1J4T1X3-F1
#
_entry.id   AF-A0A1J4T1X3-F1
#
_cell.length_a   1.000
_cell.length_b   1.000
_cell.length_c   1.000
_cell.angle_alpha   90.00
_cell.angle_beta   90.00
_cell.angle_gamma   90.00
#
_symmetry.space_group_name_H-M   'P 1'
#
loop_
_entity.id
_entity.type
_entity.pdbx_description
1 polymer ?
#
loop_
_entity_poly.entity_id
_entity_poly.type
_entity_poly.pdbx_seq_one_letter_code
_entity_poly.pdbx_strand_id
1 'polypeptide(L)'
;MQYDTSDPLIRVKLERNAEILAEGLGQRLSMEQALPVDAKGEPLPWYTYPAIEYLGGFDFTGLRVFEFGGGNSTRYWLNRGAEVRTVDHDPQWVAHAGAQAHPRQRVELRTERAGYVRALAEAGGEWDVIVIDGRWRLACAAEAPKHLAQGGMILLDNSDWYPKTTALLRSAGFFQCDMSGFGPINNYTWSTSFFVRASGRLQQRYANPQPVGSEHSCGDDND
;
A
#
# COMPACT_ATOMS: atom_id res chain seq x y z
N MET A 1 -0.28 -34.71 20.34
CA MET A 1 0.57 -33.89 21.23
C MET A 1 -0.37 -32.88 21.89
N GLN A 2 -0.69 -33.04 23.18
CA GLN A 2 -1.46 -32.04 23.92
C GLN A 2 -0.48 -31.02 24.45
N TYR A 3 -0.61 -29.77 24.01
CA TYR A 3 0.17 -28.67 24.56
C TYR A 3 -0.44 -28.27 25.91
N ASP A 4 0.41 -28.10 26.93
CA ASP A 4 -0.02 -27.60 28.24
C ASP A 4 -0.38 -26.12 28.12
N THR A 5 -1.68 -25.82 28.17
CA THR A 5 -2.20 -24.44 28.11
C THR A 5 -2.05 -23.69 29.44
N SER A 6 -1.51 -24.32 30.48
CA SER A 6 -1.23 -23.70 31.78
C SER A 6 0.20 -23.17 31.90
N ASP A 7 1.02 -23.27 30.83
CA ASP A 7 2.38 -22.75 30.80
C ASP A 7 2.40 -21.24 31.12
N PRO A 8 2.99 -20.82 32.26
CA PRO A 8 3.04 -19.41 32.65
C PRO A 8 3.79 -18.54 31.66
N LEU A 9 4.60 -19.12 30.76
CA LEU A 9 5.27 -18.40 29.67
C LEU A 9 4.30 -17.90 28.61
N ILE A 10 3.08 -18.46 28.50
CA ILE A 10 2.08 -18.00 27.52
C ILE A 10 1.74 -16.54 27.76
N ARG A 11 1.49 -16.15 29.01
CA ARG A 11 1.18 -14.75 29.36
C ARG A 11 2.32 -13.81 28.97
N VAL A 12 3.55 -14.16 29.33
CA VAL A 12 4.74 -13.37 29.00
C VAL A 12 4.91 -13.22 27.48
N LYS A 13 4.69 -14.29 26.71
CA LYS A 13 4.74 -14.25 25.24
C LYS A 13 3.66 -13.32 24.67
N LEU A 14 2.43 -13.37 25.19
CA LEU A 14 1.34 -12.49 24.75
C LEU A 14 1.61 -11.02 25.07
N GLU A 15 2.10 -10.73 26.28
CA GLU A 15 2.53 -9.37 26.66
C GLU A 15 3.63 -8.88 25.71
N ARG A 16 4.62 -9.72 25.41
CA ARG A 16 5.69 -9.36 24.47
C ARG A 16 5.18 -9.14 23.04
N ASN A 17 4.26 -9.97 22.57
CA ASN A 17 3.65 -9.78 21.25
C ASN A 17 2.92 -8.43 21.17
N ALA A 18 2.16 -8.08 22.20
CA ALA A 18 1.46 -6.80 22.29
C ALA A 18 2.43 -5.63 22.33
N GLU A 19 3.54 -5.71 23.08
CA GLU A 19 4.58 -4.68 23.10
C GLU A 19 5.24 -4.48 21.73
N ILE A 20 5.55 -5.57 21.00
CA ILE A 20 6.16 -5.49 19.68
C ILE A 20 5.22 -4.73 18.72
N LEU A 21 3.93 -5.04 18.73
CA LEU A 21 2.95 -4.36 17.88
C LEU A 21 2.72 -2.91 18.34
N ALA A 22 2.41 -2.70 19.62
CA ALA A 22 2.03 -1.41 20.17
C ALA A 22 3.18 -0.39 20.12
N GLU A 23 4.36 -0.79 20.58
CA GLU A 23 5.51 0.10 20.75
C GLU A 23 6.54 -0.10 19.64
N GLY A 24 6.86 -1.35 19.29
CA GLY A 24 7.91 -1.65 18.32
C GLY A 24 7.57 -1.18 16.90
N LEU A 25 6.34 -1.45 16.45
CA LEU A 25 5.84 -1.06 15.13
C LEU A 25 5.15 0.33 15.13
N GLY A 26 5.01 0.97 16.29
CA GLY A 26 4.40 2.30 16.41
C GLY A 26 2.88 2.32 16.38
N GLN A 27 2.21 1.18 16.61
CA GLN A 27 0.75 1.10 16.50
C GLN A 27 0.02 2.00 17.50
N ARG A 28 0.49 2.05 18.76
CA ARG A 28 -0.10 2.91 19.78
C ARG A 28 0.01 4.38 19.39
N LEU A 29 1.19 4.82 18.97
CA LEU A 29 1.42 6.21 18.56
C LEU A 29 0.57 6.59 17.35
N SER A 30 0.44 5.69 16.37
CA SER A 30 -0.42 5.87 15.21
C SER A 30 -1.89 6.07 15.59
N MET A 31 -2.39 5.26 16.53
CA MET A 31 -3.77 5.36 17.05
C MET A 31 -3.99 6.67 17.82
N GLU A 32 -3.07 7.04 18.70
CA GLU A 32 -3.15 8.28 19.50
C GLU A 32 -3.16 9.54 18.63
N GLN A 33 -2.45 9.52 17.50
CA GLN A 33 -2.36 10.65 16.57
C GLN A 33 -3.39 10.60 15.42
N ALA A 34 -4.11 9.48 15.26
CA ALA A 34 -4.92 9.20 14.07
C ALA A 34 -4.14 9.44 12.75
N LEU A 35 -2.85 9.08 12.74
CA LEU A 35 -1.92 9.31 11.63
C LEU A 35 -0.94 8.14 11.55
N PRO A 36 -0.67 7.53 10.36
CA PRO A 36 0.23 6.38 10.27
C PRO A 36 1.68 6.80 10.53
N VAL A 37 2.24 6.44 11.68
CA VAL A 37 3.61 6.78 12.06
C VAL A 37 4.33 5.59 12.69
N ASP A 38 5.65 5.55 12.57
CA ASP A 38 6.46 4.52 13.21
C ASP A 38 6.64 4.80 14.72
N ALA A 39 7.39 3.93 15.40
CA ALA A 39 7.68 4.08 16.83
C ALA A 39 8.40 5.39 17.20
N LYS A 40 8.98 6.11 16.23
CA LYS A 40 9.67 7.40 16.41
C LYS A 40 8.81 8.59 15.99
N GLY A 41 7.59 8.36 15.48
CA GLY A 41 6.73 9.41 14.94
C GLY A 41 7.04 9.77 13.49
N GLU A 42 7.89 9.00 12.80
CA GLU A 42 8.19 9.25 11.39
C GLU A 42 7.05 8.76 10.49
N PRO A 43 6.76 9.45 9.37
CA PRO A 43 5.67 9.09 8.47
C PRO A 43 5.76 7.65 7.94
N LEU A 44 4.67 6.90 8.09
CA LEU A 44 4.41 5.63 7.43
C LEU A 44 3.31 5.78 6.37
N PRO A 45 3.24 4.92 5.34
CA PRO A 45 2.04 4.79 4.53
C PRO A 45 0.98 4.03 5.33
N TRP A 46 -0.28 4.14 4.93
CA TRP A 46 -1.35 3.38 5.57
C TRP A 46 -1.47 1.97 4.99
N TYR A 47 -0.36 1.24 4.96
CA TYR A 47 -0.26 -0.14 4.48
C TYR A 47 -0.13 -1.11 5.66
N THR A 48 -0.15 -2.41 5.37
CA THR A 48 0.18 -3.41 6.40
C THR A 48 1.65 -3.28 6.83
N TYR A 49 1.94 -3.59 8.10
CA TYR A 49 3.31 -3.60 8.61
C TYR A 49 4.25 -4.51 7.81
N PRO A 50 3.85 -5.73 7.38
CA PRO A 50 4.71 -6.53 6.51
C PRO A 50 5.02 -5.86 5.16
N ALA A 51 4.09 -5.09 4.59
CA ALA A 51 4.36 -4.32 3.37
C ALA A 51 5.34 -3.18 3.62
N ILE A 52 5.18 -2.46 4.73
CA ILE A 52 6.06 -1.37 5.16
C ILE A 52 7.48 -1.89 5.40
N GLU A 53 7.62 -3.01 6.10
CA GLU A 53 8.91 -3.66 6.37
C GLU A 53 9.58 -4.11 5.07
N TYR A 54 8.83 -4.74 4.15
CA TYR A 54 9.36 -5.15 2.86
C TYR A 54 9.82 -3.96 2.01
N LEU A 55 9.03 -2.88 1.96
CA LEU A 55 9.40 -1.63 1.31
C LEU A 55 10.63 -0.98 1.95
N GLY A 56 10.81 -1.13 3.26
CA GLY A 56 11.99 -0.64 3.98
C GLY A 56 13.32 -1.21 3.48
N GLY A 57 13.31 -2.32 2.74
CA GLY A 57 14.51 -2.91 2.14
C GLY A 57 14.99 -2.26 0.84
N PHE A 58 14.25 -1.32 0.27
CA PHE A 58 14.59 -0.67 -1.00
C PHE A 58 15.18 0.73 -0.81
N ASP A 59 16.09 1.11 -1.71
CA ASP A 59 16.52 2.50 -1.89
C ASP A 59 15.63 3.18 -2.94
N PHE A 60 14.86 4.19 -2.52
CA PHE A 60 13.97 4.95 -3.41
C PHE A 60 14.59 6.25 -3.93
N THR A 61 15.87 6.49 -3.69
CA THR A 61 16.53 7.73 -4.11
C THR A 61 16.44 7.92 -5.62
N GLY A 62 15.73 8.97 -6.04
CA GLY A 62 15.55 9.30 -7.46
C GLY A 62 14.55 8.40 -8.20
N LEU A 63 13.95 7.41 -7.55
CA LEU A 63 12.88 6.60 -8.16
C LEU A 63 11.60 7.42 -8.28
N ARG A 64 10.82 7.10 -9.31
CA ARG A 64 9.56 7.76 -9.64
C ARG A 64 8.39 6.94 -9.11
N VAL A 65 7.64 7.54 -8.18
CA VAL A 65 6.43 6.96 -7.58
C VAL A 65 5.21 7.74 -8.06
N PHE A 66 4.24 7.02 -8.63
CA PHE A 66 2.91 7.56 -8.91
C PHE A 66 1.90 7.02 -7.91
N GLU A 67 1.09 7.88 -7.32
CA GLU A 67 0.04 7.52 -6.38
C GLU A 67 -1.35 7.87 -6.92
N PHE A 68 -2.20 6.86 -7.09
CA PHE A 68 -3.65 7.06 -7.08
C PHE A 68 -4.11 7.01 -5.63
N GLY A 69 -4.45 8.17 -5.06
CA GLY A 69 -4.80 8.31 -3.65
C GLY A 69 -3.56 8.62 -2.85
N GLY A 70 -3.53 9.82 -2.29
CA GLY A 70 -2.42 10.30 -1.48
C GLY A 70 -2.71 10.22 0.00
N GLY A 71 -1.66 10.45 0.79
CA GLY A 71 -1.79 10.39 2.24
C GLY A 71 -0.45 10.57 2.91
N ASN A 72 -0.28 9.93 4.05
CA ASN A 72 1.02 9.91 4.71
C ASN A 72 2.04 9.04 3.94
N SER A 73 1.57 8.19 3.02
CA SER A 73 2.41 7.49 2.03
C SER A 73 3.23 8.46 1.18
N THR A 74 2.64 9.58 0.76
CA THR A 74 3.34 10.60 -0.02
C THR A 74 4.57 11.11 0.75
N ARG A 75 4.46 11.32 2.06
CA ARG A 75 5.60 11.70 2.91
C ARG A 75 6.61 10.57 3.08
N TYR A 76 6.14 9.35 3.28
CA TYR A 76 6.98 8.16 3.38
C TYR A 76 7.92 8.01 2.16
N TRP A 77 7.38 8.17 0.94
CA TRP A 77 8.15 8.12 -0.30
C TRP A 77 9.13 9.29 -0.43
N LEU A 78 8.68 10.51 -0.14
CA LEU A 78 9.51 11.70 -0.20
C LEU A 78 10.70 11.62 0.78
N ASN A 79 10.47 11.12 2.00
CA ASN A 79 11.51 10.93 3.01
C ASN A 79 12.56 9.89 2.59
N ARG A 80 12.20 8.97 1.69
CA ARG A 80 13.08 7.93 1.12
C ARG A 80 13.77 8.33 -0.17
N GLY A 81 13.63 9.59 -0.60
CA GLY A 81 14.38 10.10 -1.73
C GLY A 81 13.64 10.10 -3.06
N ALA A 82 12.40 9.61 -3.10
CA ALA A 82 11.63 9.48 -4.33
C ALA A 82 11.14 10.81 -4.91
N GLU A 83 10.89 10.80 -6.22
CA GLU A 83 10.02 11.74 -6.90
C GLU A 83 8.58 11.23 -6.89
N VAL A 84 7.66 12.04 -6.38
CA VAL A 84 6.28 11.62 -6.17
C VAL A 84 5.32 12.45 -6.99
N ARG A 85 4.43 11.78 -7.70
CA ARG A 85 3.23 12.37 -8.31
C ARG A 85 2.02 11.73 -7.68
N THR A 86 1.05 12.53 -7.26
CA THR A 86 -0.15 12.02 -6.62
C THR A 86 -1.38 12.63 -7.29
N VAL A 87 -2.35 11.80 -7.63
CA VAL A 87 -3.70 12.26 -7.99
C VAL A 87 -4.66 11.87 -6.87
N ASP A 88 -5.43 12.85 -6.39
CA ASP A 88 -6.48 12.63 -5.40
C ASP A 88 -7.80 13.28 -5.82
N HIS A 89 -8.89 12.74 -5.29
CA HIS A 89 -10.24 13.24 -5.47
C HIS A 89 -10.68 14.18 -4.34
N ASP A 90 -10.00 14.17 -3.18
CA ASP A 90 -10.35 15.00 -2.04
C ASP A 90 -9.70 16.40 -2.14
N PRO A 91 -10.47 17.47 -2.35
CA PRO A 91 -9.94 18.83 -2.45
C PRO A 91 -9.30 19.33 -1.14
N GLN A 92 -9.78 18.86 0.02
CA GLN A 92 -9.22 19.27 1.32
C GLN A 92 -7.83 18.67 1.49
N TRP A 93 -7.68 17.38 1.18
CA TRP A 93 -6.38 16.72 1.23
C TRP A 93 -5.39 17.34 0.25
N VAL A 94 -5.79 17.60 -1.01
CA VAL A 94 -4.91 18.23 -2.01
C VAL A 94 -4.44 19.61 -1.55
N ALA A 95 -5.35 20.42 -0.99
CA ALA A 95 -4.99 21.73 -0.44
C ALA A 95 -3.99 21.62 0.72
N HIS A 96 -4.22 20.66 1.63
CA HIS A 96 -3.32 20.40 2.76
C HIS A 96 -1.93 19.93 2.30
N ALA A 97 -1.87 18.99 1.34
CA ALA A 97 -0.62 18.50 0.77
C ALA A 97 0.15 19.62 0.04
N GLY A 98 -0.56 20.47 -0.70
CA GLY A 98 0.02 21.63 -1.39
C GLY A 98 0.59 22.70 -0.45
N ALA A 99 -0.02 22.90 0.73
CA ALA A 99 0.51 23.81 1.74
C ALA A 99 1.87 23.36 2.32
N GLN A 100 2.19 22.07 2.19
CA GLN A 100 3.43 21.46 2.64
C GLN A 100 4.21 20.88 1.43
N ALA A 101 4.22 21.63 0.32
CA ALA A 101 4.84 21.18 -0.92
C ALA A 101 6.32 20.82 -0.75
N HIS A 102 6.72 19.73 -1.39
CA HIS A 102 8.13 19.32 -1.49
C HIS A 102 8.62 19.48 -2.94
N PRO A 103 9.90 19.85 -3.21
CA PRO A 103 10.40 20.05 -4.58
C PRO A 103 10.20 18.83 -5.50
N ARG A 104 10.32 17.63 -4.93
CA ARG A 104 10.11 16.33 -5.60
C ARG A 104 8.65 15.88 -5.70
N GLN A 105 7.69 16.65 -5.21
CA GLN A 105 6.28 16.31 -5.18
C GLN A 105 5.49 17.12 -6.23
N ARG A 106 4.51 16.51 -6.87
CA ARG A 106 3.36 17.24 -7.44
C ARG A 106 2.08 16.52 -7.06
N VAL A 107 1.03 17.29 -6.80
CA VAL A 107 -0.28 16.79 -6.42
C VAL A 107 -1.33 17.40 -7.33
N GLU A 108 -2.26 16.57 -7.81
CA GLU A 108 -3.33 16.99 -8.69
C GLU A 108 -4.70 16.59 -8.13
N LEU A 109 -5.64 17.53 -8.14
CA LEU A 109 -7.04 17.25 -7.84
C LEU A 109 -7.75 16.76 -9.11
N ARG A 110 -8.40 15.59 -9.02
CA ARG A 110 -9.30 15.06 -10.04
C ARG A 110 -10.50 14.40 -9.37
N THR A 111 -11.66 15.05 -9.46
CA THR A 111 -12.90 14.57 -8.82
C THR A 111 -13.70 13.61 -9.71
N GLU A 112 -13.42 13.56 -11.01
CA GLU A 112 -14.09 12.69 -11.97
C GLU A 112 -13.23 11.48 -12.34
N ARG A 113 -13.86 10.30 -12.42
CA ARG A 113 -13.20 9.03 -12.76
C ARG A 113 -12.28 9.11 -13.97
N ALA A 114 -12.77 9.68 -15.07
CA ALA A 114 -12.01 9.75 -16.32
C ALA A 114 -10.77 10.64 -16.20
N GLY A 115 -10.87 11.76 -15.47
CA GLY A 115 -9.72 12.64 -15.22
C GLY A 115 -8.73 12.02 -14.26
N TYR A 116 -9.22 11.33 -13.22
CA TYR A 116 -8.40 10.68 -12.21
C TYR A 116 -7.54 9.57 -12.78
N VAL A 117 -8.13 8.67 -13.58
CA VAL A 117 -7.39 7.56 -14.21
C VAL A 117 -6.40 8.10 -15.26
N ARG A 118 -6.78 9.12 -16.04
CA ARG A 118 -5.91 9.73 -17.05
C ARG A 118 -4.72 10.48 -16.48
N ALA A 119 -4.77 10.90 -15.23
CA ALA A 119 -3.66 11.63 -14.60
C ALA A 119 -2.33 10.87 -14.66
N LEU A 120 -2.35 9.52 -14.60
CA LEU A 120 -1.14 8.71 -14.76
C LEU A 120 -0.50 8.89 -16.14
N ALA A 121 -1.33 8.81 -17.19
CA ALA A 121 -0.86 8.99 -18.57
C ALA A 121 -0.43 10.44 -18.83
N GLU A 122 -1.15 11.42 -18.29
CA GLU A 122 -0.85 12.86 -18.40
C GLU A 122 0.45 13.24 -17.69
N ALA A 123 0.77 12.58 -16.57
CA ALA A 123 2.02 12.80 -15.84
C ALA A 123 3.27 12.39 -16.65
N GLY A 124 3.10 11.49 -17.62
CA GLY A 124 4.08 11.15 -18.65
C GLY A 124 5.28 10.32 -18.18
N GLY A 125 5.80 9.51 -19.10
CA GLY A 125 6.95 8.63 -18.87
C GLY A 125 6.62 7.40 -18.00
N GLU A 126 7.66 6.66 -17.64
CA GLU A 126 7.52 5.42 -16.88
C GLU A 126 7.74 5.62 -15.37
N TRP A 127 7.10 4.77 -14.57
CA TRP A 127 7.10 4.82 -13.11
C TRP A 127 7.70 3.56 -12.51
N ASP A 128 8.63 3.70 -11.58
CA ASP A 128 9.24 2.57 -10.86
C ASP A 128 8.24 1.92 -9.91
N VAL A 129 7.38 2.74 -9.31
CA VAL A 129 6.31 2.31 -8.42
C VAL A 129 5.02 3.00 -8.80
N ILE A 130 3.94 2.23 -9.00
CA ILE A 130 2.58 2.76 -9.14
C ILE A 130 1.75 2.24 -7.97
N VAL A 131 1.27 3.14 -7.12
CA VAL A 131 0.43 2.85 -5.96
C VAL A 131 -1.03 3.06 -6.33
N ILE A 132 -1.86 2.07 -6.03
CA ILE A 132 -3.31 2.10 -6.17
C ILE A 132 -3.92 1.99 -4.77
N ASP A 133 -4.22 3.15 -4.17
CA ASP A 133 -4.80 3.26 -2.83
C ASP A 133 -5.97 4.25 -2.77
N GLY A 134 -6.41 4.76 -3.91
CA GLY A 134 -7.49 5.74 -4.01
C GLY A 134 -8.81 5.18 -4.52
N ARG A 135 -9.50 6.00 -5.32
CA ARG A 135 -10.79 5.68 -5.96
C ARG A 135 -10.60 4.94 -7.27
N TRP A 136 -11.66 4.26 -7.72
CA TRP A 136 -11.71 3.58 -9.03
C TRP A 136 -10.55 2.60 -9.27
N ARG A 137 -10.17 1.84 -8.23
CA ARG A 137 -8.96 1.00 -8.21
C ARG A 137 -8.88 0.05 -9.40
N LEU A 138 -10.00 -0.55 -9.82
CA LEU A 138 -10.06 -1.41 -11.00
C LEU A 138 -9.68 -0.67 -12.29
N ALA A 139 -10.13 0.57 -12.47
CA ALA A 139 -9.81 1.37 -13.65
C ALA A 139 -8.36 1.86 -13.61
N CYS A 140 -7.85 2.26 -12.45
CA CYS A 140 -6.44 2.59 -12.23
C CYS A 140 -5.53 1.38 -12.53
N ALA A 141 -5.91 0.18 -12.08
CA ALA A 141 -5.17 -1.06 -12.34
C ALA A 141 -5.16 -1.46 -13.82
N ALA A 142 -6.18 -1.08 -14.60
CA ALA A 142 -6.19 -1.28 -16.05
C ALA A 142 -5.22 -0.35 -16.79
N GLU A 143 -4.94 0.82 -16.23
CA GLU A 143 -4.03 1.81 -16.81
C GLU A 143 -2.58 1.61 -16.36
N ALA A 144 -2.36 1.25 -15.10
CA ALA A 144 -1.04 1.15 -14.47
C ALA A 144 0.00 0.34 -15.28
N PRO A 145 -0.29 -0.87 -15.80
CA PRO A 145 0.68 -1.66 -16.55
C PRO A 145 1.27 -0.99 -17.79
N LYS A 146 0.59 0.02 -18.36
CA LYS A 146 1.00 0.73 -19.58
C LYS A 146 2.10 1.76 -19.33
N HIS A 147 2.24 2.21 -18.08
CA HIS A 147 3.18 3.27 -17.67
C HIS A 147 4.18 2.78 -16.62
N LEU A 148 4.20 1.49 -16.32
CA LEU A 148 5.14 0.90 -15.38
C LEU A 148 6.50 0.68 -16.03
N ALA A 149 7.56 1.16 -15.40
CA ALA A 149 8.94 0.96 -15.84
C ALA A 149 9.33 -0.52 -15.84
N GLN A 150 10.34 -0.86 -16.66
CA GLN A 150 10.93 -2.19 -16.61
C GLN A 150 11.53 -2.46 -15.22
N GLY A 151 11.10 -3.55 -14.59
CA GLY A 151 11.52 -3.89 -13.22
C GLY A 151 10.73 -3.18 -12.12
N GLY A 152 9.77 -2.33 -12.49
CA GLY A 152 8.88 -1.64 -11.54
C GLY A 152 7.84 -2.57 -10.91
N MET A 153 7.13 -2.03 -9.93
CA MET A 153 6.07 -2.72 -9.19
C MET A 153 4.79 -1.90 -9.10
N ILE A 154 3.65 -2.58 -9.08
CA ILE A 154 2.35 -1.99 -8.75
C ILE A 154 2.00 -2.40 -7.32
N LEU A 155 1.64 -1.45 -6.47
CA LEU A 155 1.10 -1.72 -5.13
C LEU A 155 -0.41 -1.52 -5.15
N LEU A 156 -1.13 -2.44 -4.55
CA LEU A 156 -2.56 -2.32 -4.29
C LEU A 156 -2.80 -2.51 -2.80
N ASP A 157 -3.18 -1.45 -2.11
CA ASP A 157 -3.62 -1.58 -0.71
C ASP A 157 -5.04 -2.17 -0.66
N ASN A 158 -5.44 -2.66 0.52
CA ASN A 158 -6.69 -3.40 0.76
C ASN A 158 -7.04 -4.41 -0.34
N SER A 159 -6.04 -5.07 -0.90
CA SER A 159 -6.16 -6.00 -2.03
C SER A 159 -7.16 -7.15 -1.79
N ASP A 160 -7.36 -7.54 -0.53
CA ASP A 160 -8.39 -8.47 -0.06
C ASP A 160 -9.82 -7.97 -0.32
N TRP A 161 -10.02 -6.66 -0.40
CA TRP A 161 -11.31 -6.04 -0.69
C TRP A 161 -11.57 -5.87 -2.19
N TYR A 162 -10.55 -6.07 -3.03
CA TYR A 162 -10.62 -5.80 -4.47
C TYR A 162 -10.24 -7.03 -5.33
N PRO A 163 -10.97 -8.16 -5.21
CA PRO A 163 -10.63 -9.41 -5.89
C PRO A 163 -10.66 -9.33 -7.42
N LYS A 164 -11.52 -8.50 -8.03
CA LYS A 164 -11.50 -8.27 -9.49
C LYS A 164 -10.27 -7.47 -9.90
N THR A 165 -9.87 -6.48 -9.10
CA THR A 165 -8.67 -5.67 -9.35
C THR A 165 -7.41 -6.53 -9.30
N THR A 166 -7.27 -7.37 -8.28
CA THR A 166 -6.13 -8.31 -8.19
C THR A 166 -6.14 -9.31 -9.36
N ALA A 167 -7.32 -9.84 -9.73
CA ALA A 167 -7.46 -10.75 -10.88
C ALA A 167 -7.06 -10.11 -12.21
N LEU A 168 -7.43 -8.84 -12.42
CA LEU A 168 -7.04 -8.08 -13.60
C LEU A 168 -5.51 -8.01 -13.71
N LEU A 169 -4.81 -7.59 -12.65
CA LEU A 169 -3.35 -7.46 -12.65
C LEU A 169 -2.67 -8.82 -12.90
N ARG A 170 -3.15 -9.90 -12.28
CA ARG A 170 -2.64 -11.26 -12.56
C ARG A 170 -2.85 -11.66 -14.02
N SER A 171 -4.03 -11.39 -14.59
CA SER A 171 -4.32 -11.67 -16.00
C SER A 171 -3.45 -10.86 -16.97
N ALA A 172 -2.97 -9.69 -16.53
CA ALA A 172 -2.02 -8.84 -17.26
C ALA A 172 -0.55 -9.30 -17.14
N GLY A 173 -0.30 -10.47 -16.54
CA GLY A 173 1.02 -11.11 -16.46
C GLY A 173 1.82 -10.75 -15.21
N PHE A 174 1.20 -10.15 -14.19
CA PHE A 174 1.86 -9.86 -12.93
C PHE A 174 1.77 -11.04 -11.96
N PHE A 175 2.85 -11.25 -11.21
CA PHE A 175 2.86 -12.12 -10.05
C PHE A 175 2.51 -11.30 -8.81
N GLN A 176 1.59 -11.81 -8.01
CA GLN A 176 1.08 -11.17 -6.82
C GLN A 176 1.79 -11.71 -5.59
N CYS A 177 2.33 -10.81 -4.77
CA CYS A 177 2.89 -11.10 -3.46
C CYS A 177 2.05 -10.38 -2.41
N ASP A 178 1.37 -11.15 -1.56
CA ASP A 178 0.49 -10.61 -0.53
C ASP A 178 1.25 -10.35 0.76
N MET A 179 1.16 -9.13 1.26
CA MET A 179 1.65 -8.75 2.59
C MET A 179 0.43 -8.51 3.49
N SER A 180 0.01 -9.58 4.16
CA SER A 180 -1.16 -9.58 5.03
C SER A 180 -0.76 -9.44 6.50
N GLY A 181 -1.44 -8.58 7.26
CA GLY A 181 -1.19 -8.39 8.67
C GLY A 181 -1.84 -7.13 9.22
N PHE A 182 -1.49 -6.77 10.46
CA PHE A 182 -1.86 -5.48 11.02
C PHE A 182 -1.15 -4.37 10.26
N GLY A 183 -1.69 -3.16 10.34
CA GLY A 183 -1.00 -1.93 9.97
C GLY A 183 -1.43 -0.78 10.87
N PRO A 184 -0.86 0.42 10.64
CA PRO A 184 -1.08 1.59 11.48
C PRO A 184 -2.57 1.90 11.71
N ILE A 185 -2.90 2.46 12.87
CA ILE A 185 -4.22 2.99 13.26
C ILE A 185 -5.30 1.90 13.50
N ASN A 186 -5.44 0.95 12.59
CA ASN A 186 -6.56 0.01 12.59
C ASN A 186 -6.39 -1.13 13.60
N ASN A 187 -7.50 -1.65 14.12
CA ASN A 187 -7.51 -2.79 15.04
C ASN A 187 -7.79 -4.13 14.34
N TYR A 188 -7.72 -4.17 13.01
CA TYR A 188 -7.92 -5.35 12.18
C TYR A 188 -6.77 -5.49 11.18
N THR A 189 -6.64 -6.67 10.61
CA THR A 189 -5.66 -6.98 9.57
C THR A 189 -6.25 -6.76 8.18
N TRP A 190 -5.41 -6.47 7.19
CA TRP A 190 -5.79 -6.45 5.78
C TRP A 190 -4.62 -6.93 4.92
N SER A 191 -4.72 -6.80 3.59
CA SER A 191 -3.63 -7.17 2.67
C SER A 191 -3.22 -6.01 1.78
N THR A 192 -1.93 -5.68 1.78
CA THR A 192 -1.30 -4.84 0.76
C THR A 192 -0.54 -5.76 -0.19
N SER A 193 -0.86 -5.75 -1.48
CA SER A 193 -0.23 -6.66 -2.44
C SER A 193 0.73 -5.93 -3.37
N PHE A 194 1.87 -6.58 -3.61
CA PHE A 194 2.84 -6.17 -4.63
C PHE A 194 2.60 -6.99 -5.90
N PHE A 195 2.56 -6.32 -7.03
CA PHE A 195 2.45 -6.92 -8.35
C PHE A 195 3.72 -6.62 -9.13
N VAL A 196 4.51 -7.65 -9.39
CA VAL A 196 5.75 -7.56 -10.15
C VAL A 196 5.66 -8.40 -11.41
N ARG A 197 6.28 -7.95 -12.49
CA ARG A 197 6.43 -8.79 -13.68
C ARG A 197 7.35 -9.95 -13.32
N ALA A 198 6.84 -11.17 -13.40
CA ALA A 198 7.65 -12.37 -13.34
C ALA A 198 7.49 -13.15 -14.65
N SER A 199 8.43 -14.04 -14.93
CA SER A 199 8.39 -14.96 -16.07
C SER A 199 8.97 -16.32 -15.66
N GLY A 200 8.39 -16.91 -14.61
CA GLY A 200 8.91 -18.12 -13.97
C GLY A 200 7.93 -19.30 -13.97
N ARG A 201 8.47 -20.53 -13.88
CA ARG A 201 7.65 -21.76 -13.75
C ARG A 201 6.76 -21.77 -12.51
N LEU A 202 7.18 -21.11 -11.42
CA LEU A 202 6.38 -20.97 -10.20
C LEU A 202 5.15 -20.09 -10.44
N GLN A 203 5.30 -18.99 -11.16
CA GLN A 203 4.18 -18.12 -11.52
C GLN A 203 3.16 -18.85 -12.41
N GLN A 204 3.63 -19.66 -13.38
CA GLN A 204 2.74 -20.49 -14.22
C GLN A 204 1.95 -21.54 -13.42
N ARG A 205 2.44 -21.91 -12.23
CA ARG A 205 1.82 -22.89 -11.33
C ARG A 205 1.12 -22.25 -10.15
N TYR A 206 1.10 -20.92 -10.10
CA TYR A 206 0.47 -20.18 -9.02
C TYR A 206 -1.05 -20.20 -9.23
N ALA A 207 -1.75 -20.95 -8.38
CA ALA A 207 -3.21 -20.90 -8.37
C ALA A 207 -3.62 -19.54 -7.78
N ASN A 208 -4.32 -18.73 -8.57
CA ASN A 208 -4.79 -17.38 -8.23
C ASN A 208 -5.25 -17.30 -6.75
N PRO A 209 -4.42 -16.77 -5.83
CA PRO A 209 -4.82 -16.63 -4.45
C PRO A 209 -5.87 -15.53 -4.37
N GLN A 210 -6.74 -15.64 -3.38
CA GLN A 210 -7.43 -14.47 -2.85
C GLN A 210 -6.64 -14.03 -1.63
N PRO A 211 -6.30 -12.74 -1.48
CA PRO A 211 -5.72 -12.27 -0.23
C PRO A 211 -6.71 -12.54 0.90
N VAL A 212 -6.24 -13.14 1.99
CA VAL A 212 -7.07 -13.59 3.12
C VAL A 212 -6.84 -12.75 4.38
N GLY A 213 -6.17 -11.61 4.25
CA GLY A 213 -5.67 -10.82 5.37
C GLY A 213 -6.71 -10.12 6.21
N SER A 214 -7.99 -10.05 5.83
CA SER A 214 -9.02 -9.37 6.61
C SER A 214 -9.98 -10.32 7.33
N GLU A 215 -10.09 -10.17 8.66
CA GLU A 215 -11.28 -10.62 9.38
C GLU A 215 -12.44 -9.68 9.04
N HIS A 216 -13.52 -10.20 8.43
CA HIS A 216 -14.75 -9.45 8.09
C HIS A 216 -14.59 -8.32 7.03
N SER A 217 -14.08 -8.62 5.84
CA SER A 217 -13.97 -7.67 4.69
C SER A 217 -15.30 -6.99 4.30
N CYS A 218 -15.27 -5.68 4.03
CA CYS A 218 -16.45 -4.87 3.67
C CYS A 218 -16.46 -4.29 2.24
N GLY A 219 -15.44 -4.53 1.40
CA GLY A 219 -15.33 -3.88 0.08
C GLY A 219 -15.94 -4.66 -1.09
N ASP A 220 -16.27 -3.94 -2.16
CA ASP A 220 -16.69 -4.46 -3.47
C ASP A 220 -16.06 -3.59 -4.58
N ASP A 221 -15.72 -4.20 -5.71
CA ASP A 221 -15.00 -3.59 -6.85
C ASP A 221 -15.87 -2.63 -7.69
N ASN A 222 -17.07 -2.25 -7.24
CA ASN A 222 -18.11 -1.61 -8.05
C ASN A 222 -18.12 -0.06 -8.03
N ASP A 223 -17.16 0.58 -7.35
CA ASP A 223 -17.04 2.05 -7.24
C ASP A 223 -16.30 2.70 -8.42
#